data_AF-A0A9P1GW60-F1
#
_entry.id   AF-A0A9P1GW60-F1
#
_cell.length_a   1.000
_cell.length_b   1.000
_cell.length_c   1.000
_cell.angle_alpha   90.00
_cell.angle_beta   90.00
_cell.angle_gamma   90.00
#
_symmetry.space_group_name_H-M   'P 1'
#
loop_
_entity.id
_entity.type
_entity.pdbx_description
1 polymer ?
#
loop_
_entity_poly.entity_id
_entity_poly.type
_entity_poly.pdbx_seq_one_letter_code
_entity_poly.pdbx_strand_id
1 'polypeptide(L)'
;MPKSPANGRRGGSGVRPGDPVPYKAKRRYRPGTVALREIRHFQNNTKLLLLKLPFARLVREIALSFVPRDQELRWQSQAIMALQEAAEAFLVHLFEDTNLCAIHAKRVTIMQKDIQLARRIRGAWGGLG
;
A
#
# COMPACT_ATOMS: atom_id res chain seq x y z
N MET A 1 -51.33 -8.94 42.71
CA MET A 1 -50.56 -7.68 42.73
C MET A 1 -49.14 -7.96 42.25
N PRO A 2 -48.55 -7.11 41.39
CA PRO A 2 -47.59 -7.50 40.35
C PRO A 2 -46.13 -7.25 40.75
N LYS A 3 -45.19 -7.95 40.10
CA LYS A 3 -43.79 -7.48 39.98
C LYS A 3 -43.52 -7.16 38.51
N SER A 4 -43.46 -5.86 38.22
CA SER A 4 -43.09 -5.27 36.94
C SER A 4 -41.63 -5.58 36.55
N PRO A 5 -41.29 -5.53 35.25
CA PRO A 5 -39.97 -5.88 34.74
C PRO A 5 -39.00 -4.68 34.83
N ALA A 6 -37.76 -4.91 35.25
CA ALA A 6 -36.71 -3.90 35.22
C ALA A 6 -36.11 -3.78 33.82
N ASN A 7 -36.72 -2.85 33.09
CA ASN A 7 -36.28 -1.98 32.00
C ASN A 7 -34.77 -1.94 31.62
N GLY A 8 -34.55 -1.80 30.32
CA GLY A 8 -33.26 -1.85 29.65
C GLY A 8 -32.29 -0.73 30.01
N ARG A 9 -31.01 -1.10 30.18
CA ARG A 9 -29.90 -0.16 30.26
C ARG A 9 -29.51 0.32 28.87
N ARG A 10 -30.21 1.34 28.35
CA ARG A 10 -29.61 2.27 27.40
C ARG A 10 -28.76 3.25 28.19
N GLY A 11 -27.44 3.08 28.13
CA GLY A 11 -26.48 3.99 28.76
C GLY A 11 -26.57 5.38 28.14
N GLY A 12 -27.30 6.28 28.79
CA GLY A 12 -27.16 7.71 28.56
C GLY A 12 -25.79 8.15 29.09
N SER A 13 -24.98 8.80 28.25
CA SER A 13 -23.79 9.47 28.74
C SER A 13 -24.25 10.52 29.76
N GLY A 14 -23.84 10.37 31.03
CA GLY A 14 -24.24 11.23 32.15
C GLY A 14 -23.65 12.64 32.09
N VAL A 15 -23.70 13.28 30.92
CA VAL A 15 -23.24 14.64 30.65
C VAL A 15 -24.44 15.57 30.79
N ARG A 16 -24.34 16.54 31.69
CA ARG A 16 -25.37 17.56 31.95
C ARG A 16 -25.09 18.83 31.12
N PRO A 17 -26.11 19.65 30.83
CA PRO A 17 -25.90 20.95 30.21
C PRO A 17 -24.98 21.82 31.08
N GLY A 18 -23.86 22.27 30.53
CA GLY A 18 -22.83 23.04 31.25
C GLY A 18 -21.57 22.25 31.62
N ASP A 19 -21.57 20.93 31.52
CA ASP A 19 -20.37 20.13 31.68
C ASP A 19 -19.41 20.36 30.48
N PRO A 20 -18.08 20.42 30.69
CA PRO A 20 -17.14 20.42 29.58
C PRO A 20 -17.34 19.14 28.76
N VAL A 21 -17.58 19.30 27.45
CA VAL A 21 -17.74 18.16 26.53
C VAL A 21 -16.57 17.19 26.71
N PRO A 22 -16.81 15.91 27.04
CA PRO A 22 -15.75 14.95 27.22
C PRO A 22 -14.91 14.88 25.94
N TYR A 23 -13.65 15.30 26.00
CA TYR A 23 -12.75 15.18 24.87
C TYR A 23 -12.51 13.68 24.63
N LYS A 24 -13.19 13.10 23.63
CA LYS A 24 -12.99 11.69 23.29
C LYS A 24 -11.54 11.50 22.91
N ALA A 25 -10.79 10.77 23.74
CA ALA A 25 -9.43 10.40 23.44
C ALA A 25 -9.38 9.72 22.06
N LYS A 26 -8.49 10.19 21.18
CA LYS A 26 -8.31 9.57 19.86
C LYS A 26 -7.89 8.12 20.05
N ARG A 27 -8.77 7.19 19.64
CA ARG A 27 -8.49 5.75 19.76
C ARG A 27 -7.36 5.37 18.82
N ARG A 28 -6.26 4.84 19.35
CA ARG A 28 -5.15 4.29 18.57
C ARG A 28 -5.43 2.83 18.23
N TYR A 29 -5.24 2.46 16.96
CA TYR A 29 -5.28 1.05 16.56
C TYR A 29 -4.04 0.30 17.06
N ARG A 30 -4.19 -0.99 17.35
CA ARG A 30 -3.04 -1.85 17.69
C ARG A 30 -2.11 -1.95 16.48
N PRO A 31 -0.77 -2.06 16.69
CA PRO A 31 0.17 -2.32 15.61
C PRO A 31 -0.30 -3.48 14.73
N GLY A 32 -0.15 -3.35 13.41
CA GLY A 32 -0.63 -4.34 12.42
C GLY A 32 -2.12 -4.24 12.06
N THR A 33 -2.98 -3.63 12.88
CA THR A 33 -4.43 -3.55 12.58
C THR A 33 -4.71 -2.73 11.31
N VAL A 34 -4.02 -1.60 11.15
CA VAL A 34 -4.18 -0.74 9.97
C VAL A 34 -3.54 -1.40 8.75
N ALA A 35 -2.33 -1.97 8.90
CA ALA A 35 -1.65 -2.69 7.83
C ALA A 35 -2.49 -3.85 7.26
N LEU A 36 -3.13 -4.67 8.11
CA LEU A 36 -4.02 -5.75 7.66
C LEU A 36 -5.26 -5.23 6.92
N ARG A 37 -5.77 -4.04 7.30
CA ARG A 37 -6.88 -3.40 6.60
C ARG A 37 -6.44 -2.88 5.23
N GLU A 38 -5.26 -2.26 5.16
CA GLU A 38 -4.67 -1.76 3.91
C GLU A 38 -4.37 -2.90 2.94
N ILE A 39 -3.77 -4.01 3.41
CA ILE A 39 -3.52 -5.20 2.59
C ILE A 39 -4.82 -5.70 1.95
N ARG A 40 -5.88 -5.90 2.74
CA ARG A 40 -7.19 -6.32 2.20
C ARG A 40 -7.78 -5.30 1.24
N HIS A 41 -7.61 -4.01 1.54
CA HIS A 41 -8.12 -2.94 0.68
C HIS A 41 -7.41 -2.95 -0.68
N PHE A 42 -6.09 -3.05 -0.71
CA PHE A 42 -5.30 -3.02 -1.95
C PHE A 42 -5.40 -4.32 -2.73
N GLN A 43 -5.52 -5.48 -2.08
CA GLN A 43 -5.74 -6.77 -2.79
C GLN A 43 -7.12 -6.87 -3.44
N ASN A 44 -8.13 -6.16 -2.92
CA ASN A 44 -9.48 -6.15 -3.50
C ASN A 44 -9.68 -5.09 -4.60
N ASN A 45 -8.68 -4.23 -4.85
CA ASN A 45 -8.78 -3.13 -5.81
C ASN A 45 -7.67 -3.24 -6.86
N THR A 46 -7.95 -2.75 -8.06
CA THR A 46 -7.00 -2.76 -9.20
C THR A 46 -6.51 -1.37 -9.58
N LYS A 47 -6.65 -0.39 -8.68
CA LYS A 47 -6.22 0.98 -8.94
C LYS A 47 -4.69 1.08 -8.86
N LEU A 48 -4.10 1.78 -9.82
CA LEU A 48 -2.69 2.15 -9.79
C LEU A 48 -2.37 3.00 -8.55
N LEU A 49 -1.23 2.69 -7.92
CA LEU A 49 -0.79 3.27 -6.65
C LEU A 49 0.28 4.34 -6.83
N LEU A 50 1.06 4.28 -7.93
CA LEU A 50 2.05 5.31 -8.22
C LEU A 50 1.37 6.56 -8.79
N LEU A 51 1.88 7.73 -8.38
CA LEU A 51 1.41 9.00 -8.91
C LEU A 51 1.79 9.13 -10.39
N LYS A 52 0.78 9.36 -11.23
CA LYS A 52 0.93 9.38 -12.70
C LYS A 52 1.96 10.41 -13.20
N LEU A 53 1.94 11.64 -12.69
CA LEU A 53 2.83 12.72 -13.17
C LEU A 53 4.30 12.48 -12.80
N PRO A 54 4.66 12.16 -11.54
CA PRO A 54 6.02 11.74 -11.19
C PRO A 54 6.52 10.54 -12.01
N PHE A 55 5.69 9.51 -12.17
CA PHE A 55 6.04 8.34 -12.98
C PHE A 55 6.33 8.72 -14.44
N ALA A 56 5.46 9.53 -15.05
CA ALA A 56 5.65 10.01 -16.41
C ALA A 56 6.93 10.85 -16.58
N ARG A 57 7.31 11.65 -15.58
CA ARG A 57 8.58 12.41 -15.59
C ARG A 57 9.78 11.48 -15.53
N LEU A 58 9.75 10.48 -14.64
CA LEU A 58 10.80 9.47 -14.53
C LEU A 58 11.00 8.69 -15.83
N VAL A 59 9.91 8.24 -16.46
CA VAL A 59 9.99 7.52 -17.75
C VAL A 59 10.66 8.39 -18.82
N ARG A 60 10.30 9.67 -18.90
CA ARG A 60 10.90 10.59 -19.87
C ARG A 60 12.37 10.87 -19.58
N GLU A 61 12.73 11.06 -18.31
CA GLU A 61 14.11 11.26 -17.88
C GLU A 61 14.99 10.07 -18.27
N ILE A 62 14.54 8.85 -17.97
CA ILE A 62 15.24 7.61 -18.36
C ILE A 62 15.32 7.50 -19.88
N ALA A 63 14.24 7.78 -20.61
CA ALA A 63 14.26 7.68 -22.06
C ALA A 63 15.27 8.63 -22.72
N LEU A 64 15.45 9.84 -22.16
CA LEU A 64 16.43 10.81 -22.65
C LEU A 64 17.88 10.34 -22.50
N SER A 65 18.19 9.39 -21.59
CA SER A 65 19.54 8.82 -21.53
C SER A 65 19.85 7.85 -22.68
N PHE A 66 18.84 7.42 -23.43
CA PHE A 66 18.99 6.47 -24.54
C PHE A 66 18.79 7.10 -25.93
N VAL A 67 18.16 8.27 -26.00
CA VAL A 67 17.88 8.95 -27.27
C VAL A 67 19.01 9.95 -27.60
N PRO A 68 19.53 9.97 -28.84
CA PRO A 68 20.51 10.98 -29.27
C PRO A 68 19.99 12.41 -29.03
N ARG A 69 20.90 13.34 -28.72
CA ARG A 69 20.56 14.72 -28.34
C ARG A 69 19.77 15.49 -29.41
N ASP A 70 19.85 15.03 -30.66
CA ASP A 70 19.32 15.71 -31.82
C ASP A 70 17.89 15.23 -32.16
N GLN A 71 17.33 14.30 -31.38
CA GLN A 71 16.03 13.68 -31.65
C GLN A 71 15.04 13.89 -30.51
N GLU A 72 13.85 14.38 -30.86
CA GLU A 72 12.74 14.53 -29.90
C GLU A 72 11.94 13.23 -29.76
N LEU A 73 11.76 12.76 -28.51
CA LEU A 73 10.91 11.62 -28.20
C LEU A 73 9.52 12.08 -27.72
N ARG A 74 8.48 11.72 -28.48
CA ARG A 74 7.08 11.95 -28.10
C ARG A 74 6.47 10.70 -27.49
N TRP A 75 5.63 10.89 -26.47
CA TRP A 75 4.98 9.80 -25.74
C TRP A 75 3.47 9.87 -25.90
N GLN A 76 2.87 8.75 -26.27
CA GLN A 76 1.42 8.57 -26.15
C GLN A 76 1.04 8.41 -24.67
N SER A 77 -0.14 8.93 -24.29
CA SER A 77 -0.65 8.77 -22.92
C SER A 77 -0.85 7.30 -22.54
N GLN A 78 -1.34 6.48 -23.47
CA GLN A 78 -1.55 5.04 -23.27
C GLN A 78 -0.24 4.27 -23.09
N ALA A 79 0.84 4.69 -23.77
CA ALA A 79 2.15 4.05 -23.59
C ALA A 79 2.70 4.26 -22.17
N ILE A 80 2.55 5.47 -21.61
CA ILE A 80 2.94 5.74 -20.23
C ILE A 80 2.09 4.94 -19.24
N MET A 81 0.78 4.82 -19.49
CA MET A 81 -0.12 4.01 -18.67
C MET A 81 0.29 2.52 -18.68
N ALA A 82 0.57 1.97 -19.87
CA ALA A 82 1.01 0.57 -20.01
C ALA A 82 2.34 0.31 -19.28
N LEU A 83 3.30 1.24 -19.37
CA LEU A 83 4.55 1.15 -18.60
C LEU A 83 4.30 1.19 -17.10
N GLN A 84 3.36 2.02 -16.64
CA GLN A 84 3.02 2.10 -15.22
C GLN A 84 2.37 0.80 -14.73
N GLU A 85 1.41 0.26 -15.49
CA GLU A 85 0.78 -1.02 -15.18
C GLU A 85 1.80 -2.15 -15.08
N ALA A 86 2.70 -2.25 -16.05
CA ALA A 86 3.77 -3.26 -16.04
C ALA A 86 4.73 -3.10 -14.85
N ALA A 87 5.15 -1.86 -14.55
CA ALA A 87 6.06 -1.58 -13.45
C ALA A 87 5.43 -1.89 -12.08
N GLU A 88 4.17 -1.49 -11.85
CA GLU A 88 3.48 -1.78 -10.60
C GLU A 88 3.22 -3.28 -10.44
N ALA A 89 2.78 -3.96 -11.50
CA ALA A 89 2.62 -5.41 -11.48
C ALA A 89 3.94 -6.12 -11.16
N PHE A 90 5.04 -5.72 -11.78
CA PHE A 90 6.36 -6.28 -11.49
C PHE A 90 6.76 -6.10 -10.01
N LEU A 91 6.59 -4.89 -9.46
CA LEU A 91 6.93 -4.59 -8.07
C LEU A 91 6.06 -5.38 -7.08
N VAL A 92 4.77 -5.55 -7.34
CA VAL A 92 3.88 -6.34 -6.48
C VAL A 92 4.36 -7.79 -6.39
N HIS A 93 4.60 -8.44 -7.53
CA HIS A 93 5.09 -9.82 -7.53
C HIS A 93 6.48 -9.95 -6.89
N LEU A 94 7.36 -8.95 -7.07
CA LEU A 94 8.66 -8.95 -6.40
C LEU A 94 8.51 -8.82 -4.88
N PHE A 95 7.55 -8.02 -4.39
CA PHE A 95 7.28 -7.90 -2.96
C PHE A 95 6.63 -9.15 -2.37
N GLU A 96 5.84 -9.90 -3.14
CA GLU A 96 5.33 -11.22 -2.73
C GLU A 96 6.49 -12.20 -2.49
N ASP A 97 7.41 -12.32 -3.46
CA ASP A 97 8.61 -13.16 -3.34
C ASP A 97 9.51 -12.72 -2.17
N THR A 98 9.67 -11.41 -2.00
CA THR A 98 10.43 -10.80 -0.89
C THR A 98 9.80 -11.14 0.46
N ASN A 99 8.46 -11.11 0.55
CA ASN A 99 7.73 -11.44 1.77
C ASN A 99 7.91 -12.93 2.13
N LEU A 100 7.90 -13.83 1.15
CA LEU A 100 8.21 -15.25 1.36
C LEU A 100 9.64 -15.44 1.90
N CYS A 101 10.61 -14.70 1.39
CA CYS A 101 11.98 -14.73 1.91
C CYS A 101 12.08 -14.25 3.37
N ALA A 102 11.35 -13.19 3.73
CA ALA A 102 11.29 -12.69 5.10
C ALA A 102 10.65 -13.71 6.07
N ILE A 103 9.55 -14.34 5.66
CA ILE A 103 8.86 -15.38 6.42
C ILE A 103 9.76 -16.61 6.60
N HIS A 104 10.46 -17.03 5.55
CA HIS A 104 11.42 -18.13 5.61
C HIS A 104 12.52 -17.87 6.66
N ALA A 105 12.95 -16.61 6.80
CA ALA A 105 13.89 -16.17 7.82
C ALA A 105 13.24 -15.85 9.20
N LYS A 106 12.01 -16.29 9.45
CA LYS A 106 11.24 -16.09 10.69
C LYS A 106 11.01 -14.61 11.07
N ARG A 107 10.89 -13.72 10.09
CA ARG A 107 10.62 -12.29 10.27
C ARG A 107 9.28 -11.89 9.65
N VAL A 108 8.76 -10.76 10.11
CA VAL A 108 7.56 -10.11 9.55
C VAL A 108 7.92 -8.87 8.72
N THR A 109 9.03 -8.19 9.07
CA THR A 109 9.51 -7.01 8.35
C THR A 109 10.46 -7.45 7.22
N ILE A 110 10.12 -7.06 5.99
CA ILE A 110 10.98 -7.22 4.81
C ILE A 110 12.23 -6.34 4.91
N MET A 111 13.34 -6.83 4.37
CA MET A 111 14.63 -6.14 4.37
C MET A 111 15.26 -6.17 2.97
N GLN A 112 16.27 -5.32 2.74
CA GLN A 112 16.97 -5.26 1.44
C GLN A 112 17.56 -6.63 1.02
N LYS A 113 18.07 -7.41 1.98
CA LYS A 113 18.58 -8.77 1.73
C LYS A 113 17.53 -9.73 1.19
N ASP A 114 16.25 -9.54 1.56
CA ASP A 114 15.14 -10.37 1.09
C ASP A 114 14.84 -10.06 -0.39
N ILE A 115 14.88 -8.76 -0.75
CA ILE A 115 14.71 -8.31 -2.14
C ILE A 115 15.86 -8.81 -3.01
N GLN A 116 17.10 -8.65 -2.52
CA GLN A 116 18.29 -9.12 -3.24
C GLN A 116 18.25 -10.64 -3.46
N LEU A 117 17.82 -11.40 -2.45
CA LEU A 117 17.66 -12.85 -2.57
C LEU A 117 16.57 -13.21 -3.58
N ALA A 118 15.38 -12.59 -3.49
CA ALA A 118 14.29 -12.82 -4.42
C ALA A 118 14.71 -12.53 -5.88
N ARG A 119 15.37 -11.39 -6.12
CA ARG A 119 15.92 -11.04 -7.44
C ARG A 119 16.95 -12.05 -7.94
N ARG A 120 17.83 -12.53 -7.05
CA ARG A 120 18.85 -13.53 -7.39
C ARG A 120 18.24 -14.88 -7.76
N ILE A 121 17.19 -15.32 -7.06
CA ILE A 121 16.50 -16.59 -7.33
C ILE A 121 15.71 -16.53 -8.64
N ARG A 122 15.05 -15.40 -8.94
CA ARG A 122 14.36 -15.20 -10.23
C ARG A 122 15.29 -15.21 -11.44
N GLY A 123 16.60 -15.03 -11.24
CA GLY A 123 17.59 -14.99 -12.31
C GLY A 123 17.51 -13.74 -13.20
N ALA A 124 18.30 -13.75 -14.27
CA ALA A 124 18.47 -12.62 -15.18
C ALA A 124 17.17 -12.17 -15.84
N TRP A 125 16.23 -13.08 -16.08
CA TRP A 125 15.00 -12.80 -16.82
C TRP A 125 13.84 -12.31 -15.94
N GLY A 126 13.88 -12.60 -14.63
CA GLY A 126 12.79 -12.25 -13.71
C GLY A 126 13.15 -11.23 -12.62
N GLY A 127 14.44 -11.04 -12.32
CA GLY A 127 14.89 -10.24 -11.17
C GLY A 127 15.93 -9.16 -11.48
N LEU A 128 16.68 -9.27 -12.57
CA LEU A 128 17.65 -8.28 -13.01
C LEU A 128 17.15 -7.69 -14.33
N GLY A 129 16.26 -6.70 -14.23
CA GLY A 129 15.95 -5.83 -15.38
C GLY A 129 17.22 -5.15 -15.90
#